data_AF-A0A1V5N081-F1
#
_entry.id   AF-A0A1V5N081-F1
#
_cell.length_a   1.000
_cell.length_b   1.000
_cell.length_c   1.000
_cell.angle_alpha   90.00
_cell.angle_beta   90.00
_cell.angle_gamma   90.00
#
_symmetry.space_group_name_H-M   'P 1'
#
loop_
_entity.id
_entity.type
_entity.pdbx_description
1 polymer ?
#
loop_
_entity_poly.entity_id
_entity_poly.type
_entity_poly.pdbx_seq_one_letter_code
_entity_poly.pdbx_strand_id
1 'polypeptide(L)'
;MTEKPLPNGSNGRDDKGQFTKGNGGGPGNPFAQQVAELRKTLLTAVTPKDLQAVVKALLNQAKEGNIAAVRELLSRLLGPPVEVDILARLEALEERLAEKK
;
A
#
# COMPACT_ATOMS: atom_id res chain seq x y z
N MET A 1 19.78 -13.65 19.84
CA MET A 1 18.40 -14.15 19.72
C MET A 1 18.24 -14.78 18.36
N THR A 2 18.67 -16.03 18.22
CA THR A 2 18.54 -16.82 16.98
C THR A 2 17.64 -18.00 17.29
N GLU A 3 16.34 -17.73 17.43
CA GLU A 3 15.37 -18.81 17.50
C GLU A 3 15.03 -19.24 16.07
N LYS A 4 15.25 -20.52 15.81
CA LYS A 4 14.99 -21.18 14.54
C LYS A 4 13.48 -21.10 14.28
N PRO A 5 13.03 -20.66 13.09
CA PRO A 5 11.60 -20.52 12.81
C PRO A 5 10.88 -21.85 13.00
N LEU A 6 9.67 -21.78 13.57
CA LEU A 6 8.86 -22.95 13.86
C LEU A 6 8.59 -23.75 12.57
N PRO A 7 8.70 -25.09 12.59
CA PRO A 7 8.36 -25.90 11.44
C PRO A 7 6.86 -25.80 11.16
N ASN A 8 6.47 -25.44 9.94
CA ASN A 8 5.08 -25.29 9.51
C ASN A 8 4.38 -26.66 9.29
N GLY A 9 4.49 -27.60 10.23
CA GLY A 9 3.87 -28.92 10.13
C GLY A 9 4.23 -29.69 8.84
N SER A 10 3.37 -30.63 8.40
CA SER A 10 3.43 -31.15 7.03
C SER A 10 2.97 -30.02 6.09
N ASN A 11 3.92 -29.31 5.48
CA ASN A 11 3.75 -28.00 4.83
C ASN A 11 2.69 -27.90 3.72
N GLY A 12 2.00 -29.00 3.36
CA GLY A 12 1.03 -29.04 2.26
C GLY A 12 1.67 -28.63 0.93
N ARG A 13 2.98 -28.82 0.80
CA ARG A 13 3.75 -28.44 -0.37
C ARG A 13 4.25 -29.67 -1.11
N ASP A 14 4.28 -29.61 -2.43
CA ASP A 14 4.82 -30.68 -3.28
C ASP A 14 6.37 -30.70 -3.25
N ASP A 15 6.97 -31.68 -3.92
CA ASP A 15 8.43 -31.86 -4.01
C ASP A 15 9.15 -30.69 -4.72
N LYS A 16 8.39 -29.78 -5.35
CA LYS A 16 8.88 -28.55 -5.97
C LYS A 16 8.66 -27.32 -5.07
N GLY A 17 8.17 -27.52 -3.84
CA GLY A 17 7.91 -26.47 -2.86
C GLY A 17 6.61 -25.68 -3.11
N GLN A 18 5.75 -26.13 -4.02
CA GLN A 18 4.50 -25.47 -4.40
C GLN A 18 3.37 -25.88 -3.48
N PHE A 19 2.43 -24.96 -3.24
CA PHE A 19 1.23 -25.25 -2.45
C PHE A 19 0.32 -26.28 -3.15
N THR A 20 0.03 -27.41 -2.50
CA THR A 20 -0.95 -28.40 -2.94
C THR A 20 -2.41 -27.97 -2.71
N LYS A 21 -3.34 -28.66 -3.39
CA LYS A 21 -4.79 -28.41 -3.25
C LYS A 21 -5.26 -28.75 -1.84
N GLY A 22 -5.93 -27.80 -1.17
CA GLY A 22 -6.44 -27.97 0.20
C GLY A 22 -5.52 -27.46 1.31
N ASN A 23 -4.51 -26.64 0.99
CA ASN A 23 -3.63 -26.06 2.01
C ASN A 23 -4.37 -25.14 2.98
N GLY A 24 -4.25 -25.44 4.28
CA GLY A 24 -4.89 -24.69 5.37
C GLY A 24 -4.37 -23.26 5.61
N GLY A 25 -3.44 -22.77 4.80
CA GLY A 25 -2.74 -21.50 5.03
C GLY A 25 -1.65 -21.61 6.10
N GLY A 26 -1.02 -20.48 6.43
CA GLY A 26 -0.12 -20.39 7.59
C GLY A 26 -0.89 -20.27 8.91
N PRO A 27 -0.22 -20.32 10.07
CA PRO A 27 -0.85 -20.30 11.40
C PRO A 27 -1.63 -19.01 11.74
N GLY A 28 -1.68 -18.03 10.83
CA GLY A 28 -2.30 -16.72 11.04
C GLY A 28 -1.42 -15.77 11.86
N ASN A 29 -1.83 -14.51 11.94
CA ASN A 29 -1.20 -13.52 12.82
C ASN A 29 -1.81 -13.66 14.24
N PRO A 30 -1.02 -13.98 15.29
CA PRO A 30 -1.53 -14.16 16.65
C PRO A 30 -2.19 -12.89 17.23
N PHE A 31 -1.86 -11.71 16.68
CA PHE A 31 -2.43 -10.43 17.08
C PHE A 31 -3.53 -9.93 16.15
N ALA A 32 -3.97 -10.72 15.17
CA ALA A 32 -4.96 -10.29 14.17
C ALA A 32 -6.22 -9.71 14.81
N GLN A 33 -6.73 -10.37 15.85
CA GLN A 33 -7.91 -9.92 16.59
C GLN A 33 -7.67 -8.60 17.33
N GLN A 34 -6.53 -8.47 18.01
CA GLN A 34 -6.19 -7.26 18.74
C GLN A 34 -6.03 -6.06 17.79
N VAL A 35 -5.35 -6.26 16.66
CA VAL A 35 -5.19 -5.22 15.63
C VAL A 35 -6.54 -4.83 15.02
N ALA A 36 -7.42 -5.80 14.78
CA ALA A 36 -8.76 -5.52 14.27
C ALA A 36 -9.56 -4.64 15.23
N GLU A 37 -9.49 -4.92 16.53
CA GLU A 37 -10.20 -4.13 17.55
C GLU A 37 -9.64 -2.70 17.67
N LEU A 38 -8.31 -2.55 17.63
CA LEU A 38 -7.67 -1.23 17.62
C LEU A 38 -8.08 -0.41 16.38
N ARG A 39 -8.11 -1.03 15.19
CA ARG A 39 -8.54 -0.38 13.95
C ARG A 39 -10.01 0.04 14.02
N LYS A 40 -10.88 -0.83 14.50
CA LYS A 40 -12.30 -0.54 14.68
C LYS A 40 -12.51 0.64 15.63
N THR A 41 -11.81 0.64 16.75
CA THR A 41 -11.87 1.73 17.74
C THR A 41 -11.40 3.05 17.13
N LEU A 42 -10.26 3.04 16.42
CA LEU A 42 -9.74 4.22 15.75
C LEU A 42 -10.73 4.80 14.72
N LEU A 43 -11.28 3.95 13.86
CA LEU A 43 -12.25 4.36 12.84
C LEU A 43 -13.56 4.88 13.44
N THR A 44 -13.98 4.35 14.59
CA THR A 44 -15.18 4.80 15.30
C THR A 44 -14.97 6.15 16.00
N ALA A 45 -13.75 6.39 16.50
CA ALA A 45 -13.42 7.62 17.22
C ALA A 45 -13.25 8.84 16.32
N VAL A 46 -12.77 8.66 15.08
CA VAL A 46 -12.50 9.77 14.17
C VAL A 46 -13.78 10.19 13.44
N THR A 47 -14.27 11.40 13.71
CA THR A 47 -15.42 11.95 12.98
C THR A 47 -14.99 12.70 11.72
N PRO A 48 -15.90 12.95 10.75
CA PRO A 48 -15.61 13.81 9.60
C PRO A 48 -15.15 15.22 9.99
N LYS A 49 -15.66 15.76 11.11
CA LYS A 49 -15.28 17.08 11.61
C LYS A 49 -13.85 17.10 12.13
N ASP A 50 -13.46 16.06 12.87
CA ASP A 50 -12.08 15.92 13.37
C ASP A 50 -11.11 15.78 12.21
N LEU A 51 -11.46 14.96 11.22
CA LEU A 51 -10.65 14.80 10.02
C LEU A 51 -10.49 16.13 9.26
N GLN A 52 -11.56 16.91 9.11
CA GLN A 52 -11.48 18.24 8.49
C GLN A 52 -10.56 19.18 9.27
N ALA A 53 -10.59 19.15 10.60
CA ALA A 53 -9.71 19.98 11.44
C ALA A 53 -8.23 19.59 11.25
N VAL A 54 -7.93 18.28 11.21
CA VAL A 54 -6.58 17.77 10.94
C VAL A 54 -6.10 18.17 9.55
N VAL A 55 -6.95 18.03 8.52
CA VAL A 55 -6.59 18.42 7.14
C VAL A 55 -6.35 19.93 7.03
N LYS A 56 -7.11 20.76 7.73
CA LYS A 56 -6.85 22.22 7.80
C LYS A 56 -5.50 22.53 8.43
N ALA A 57 -5.16 21.86 9.53
CA ALA A 57 -3.86 22.02 10.17
C ALA A 57 -2.71 21.57 9.24
N LEU A 58 -2.89 20.44 8.54
CA LEU A 58 -1.94 19.94 7.55
C LEU A 58 -1.75 20.95 6.40
N LEU A 59 -2.84 21.52 5.89
CA LEU A 59 -2.81 22.55 4.85
C LEU A 59 -2.05 23.80 5.31
N ASN A 60 -2.23 24.24 6.55
CA ASN A 60 -1.50 25.39 7.09
C ASN A 60 0.00 25.09 7.18
N GLN A 61 0.40 23.93 7.71
CA GLN A 61 1.82 23.52 7.73
C GLN A 61 2.41 23.43 6.32
N ALA A 62 1.65 22.93 5.35
CA ALA A 62 2.09 22.88 3.96
C ALA A 62 2.34 24.29 3.39
N LYS A 63 1.45 25.26 3.68
CA LYS A 63 1.60 26.66 3.27
C LYS A 63 2.79 27.36 3.95
N GLU A 64 3.14 26.95 5.15
CA GLU A 64 4.33 27.43 5.89
C GLU A 64 5.63 26.84 5.36
N GLY A 65 5.58 25.94 4.36
CA GLY A 65 6.76 25.35 3.72
C GLY A 65 7.20 24.01 4.30
N ASN A 66 6.40 23.36 5.14
CA ASN A 66 6.69 22.00 5.60
C ASN A 66 6.56 21.01 4.42
N ILE A 67 7.70 20.58 3.88
CA ILE A 67 7.79 19.68 2.72
C ILE A 67 7.06 18.35 2.95
N ALA A 68 7.09 17.81 4.17
CA ALA A 68 6.39 16.56 4.48
C ALA A 68 4.87 16.73 4.40
N ALA A 69 4.34 17.86 4.91
CA ALA A 69 2.92 18.20 4.82
C ALA A 69 2.49 18.45 3.37
N VAL A 70 3.31 19.17 2.58
CA VAL A 70 3.09 19.37 1.15
C VAL A 70 3.00 18.04 0.42
N ARG A 71 3.96 17.14 0.65
CA ARG A 71 4.00 15.83 0.01
C ARG A 71 2.78 14.98 0.36
N GLU A 72 2.41 14.90 1.65
CA GLU A 72 1.23 14.14 2.07
C GLU A 72 -0.04 14.71 1.41
N LEU A 73 -0.20 16.03 1.42
CA LEU A 73 -1.36 16.69 0.83
C LEU A 73 -1.45 16.43 -0.68
N LEU A 74 -0.36 16.64 -1.43
CA LEU A 74 -0.32 16.36 -2.87
C LEU A 74 -0.53 14.87 -3.18
N SER A 75 0.06 13.97 -2.40
CA SER A 75 -0.09 12.51 -2.63
C SER A 75 -1.53 12.05 -2.43
N ARG A 76 -2.29 12.67 -1.52
CA ARG A 76 -3.70 12.34 -1.28
C ARG A 76 -4.65 13.01 -2.28
N LEU A 77 -4.31 14.19 -2.79
CA LEU A 77 -5.15 14.94 -3.74
C LEU A 77 -4.92 14.52 -5.20
N LEU A 78 -3.66 14.38 -5.60
CA LEU A 78 -3.27 14.11 -6.99
C LEU A 78 -2.85 12.65 -7.20
N GLY A 79 -2.66 11.88 -6.13
CA GLY A 79 -2.08 10.55 -6.18
C GLY A 79 -0.55 10.57 -6.22
N PRO A 80 0.09 9.40 -6.27
CA PRO A 80 1.51 9.33 -6.58
C PRO A 80 1.75 9.95 -7.97
N PRO A 81 2.89 10.61 -8.20
CA PRO A 81 3.29 11.00 -9.55
C PRO A 81 3.20 9.77 -10.45
N VAL A 82 2.47 9.88 -11.56
CA VAL A 82 2.46 8.83 -12.58
C VAL A 82 3.90 8.73 -13.07
N GLU A 83 4.55 7.61 -12.78
CA GLU A 83 5.85 7.33 -13.37
C GLU A 83 5.66 7.35 -14.88
N VAL A 84 6.52 8.12 -15.56
CA VAL A 84 6.47 8.17 -17.02
C VAL A 84 6.81 6.77 -17.51
N ASP A 85 5.83 6.08 -18.08
CA ASP A 85 6.07 4.82 -18.78
C ASP A 85 6.78 5.14 -20.10
N ILE A 86 8.10 5.21 -20.02
CA ILE A 86 8.97 5.57 -21.14
C ILE A 86 8.80 4.54 -22.27
N LEU A 87 8.58 3.27 -21.95
CA LEU A 87 8.44 2.21 -22.94
C LEU A 87 7.13 2.37 -23.73
N ALA A 88 6.00 2.51 -23.03
CA ALA A 88 4.71 2.76 -23.68
C ALA A 88 4.72 4.06 -24.51
N ARG A 89 5.44 5.09 -24.05
CA ARG A 89 5.58 6.36 -24.77
C ARG A 89 6.43 6.22 -26.04
N LEU A 90 7.48 5.40 -26.01
CA LEU A 90 8.33 5.12 -27.17
C LEU A 90 7.57 4.30 -28.22
N GLU A 91 6.87 3.22 -27.81
CA GLU A 91 6.05 2.40 -28.71
C GLU A 91 5.02 3.27 -29.47
N ALA A 92 4.29 4.14 -28.75
CA ALA A 92 3.32 5.05 -29.36
C ALA A 92 3.95 6.09 -30.32
N LEU A 93 5.23 6.45 -30.13
CA LEU A 93 5.94 7.34 -31.06
C LEU A 93 6.41 6.60 -32.31
N GLU A 94 6.86 5.35 -32.17
CA GLU A 94 7.26 4.49 -33.28
C GLU A 94 6.07 4.20 -34.21
N GLU A 95 4.89 3.88 -33.66
CA GLU A 95 3.67 3.68 -34.43
C GLU A 95 3.29 4.92 -35.25
N ARG A 96 3.30 6.11 -34.62
CA ARG A 96 3.01 7.38 -35.31
C ARG A 96 4.00 7.72 -36.41
N LEU A 97 5.26 7.31 -36.28
CA LEU A 97 6.27 7.48 -37.33
C LEU A 97 6.06 6.47 -38.46
N ALA A 98 5.61 5.26 -38.15
CA ALA A 98 5.28 4.24 -39.14
C ALA A 98 4.04 4.64 -39.98
N GLU A 99 3.01 5.23 -39.37
CA GLU A 99 1.81 5.73 -40.07
C GLU A 99 2.08 6.92 -41.00
N LYS A 100 3.18 7.63 -40.80
CA LYS A 100 3.58 8.80 -41.61
C LYS A 100 4.44 8.45 -42.83
N LYS A 101 4.85 7.18 -42.99
CA LYS A 101 5.55 6.67 -44.18
C LYS A 101 4.56 6.11 -45.17
#